data_AF-A0A1H7HA43-F1
#
_entry.id   AF-A0A1H7HA43-F1
#
_cell.length_a   1.000
_cell.length_b   1.000
_cell.length_c   1.000
_cell.angle_alpha   90.00
_cell.angle_beta   90.00
_cell.angle_gamma   90.00
#
_symmetry.space_group_name_H-M   'P 1'
#
loop_
_entity.id
_entity.type
_entity.pdbx_description
1 polymer ?
#
loop_
_entity_poly.entity_id
_entity_poly.type
_entity_poly.pdbx_seq_one_letter_code
_entity_poly.pdbx_strand_id
1 'polypeptide(L)'
;MLDPKKRRQHVNIPMVHRDIRSETTHTPTETLESLHADPEGQGDQQDAVKRQDTGLFREPFSIRRVRKSQGNKLTAMLQVRNERGRYLEEVLDDLSEFVDEIVIVDDASTDGTPDICRAYPKVVRLEVLEKPLFAEEWRLRNALWQAAAGTSPDWLLSVDADELYSTEAKKGIRTLINQDHADWIAFRFYDMWGGRTHFREDDLWGLHRRHTASLVRYMPGYPYFYPQQNHHVPRLPLPCTVLPGISTELKVQHLGWAGSLEDRVRKYLRYKRIDPHGEWGSLEHYESILDPEPRLIPWKEEQ
;
A
#
# COMPACT_ATOMS: atom_id res chain seq x y z
N MET A 1 -9.15 21.76 54.99
CA MET A 1 -10.50 21.18 54.77
C MET A 1 -11.05 21.86 53.52
N LEU A 2 -11.23 21.18 52.37
CA LEU A 2 -12.16 20.07 52.15
C LEU A 2 -11.63 19.03 51.13
N ASP A 3 -12.23 17.85 51.25
CA ASP A 3 -11.93 16.49 50.76
C ASP A 3 -12.41 16.22 49.31
N PRO A 4 -11.65 15.51 48.44
CA PRO A 4 -12.08 15.16 47.09
C PRO A 4 -12.74 13.78 47.04
N LYS A 5 -14.05 13.69 47.33
CA LYS A 5 -14.90 12.53 46.98
C LYS A 5 -16.33 12.95 46.65
N LYS A 6 -16.71 12.82 45.37
CA LYS A 6 -18.02 12.34 44.85
C LYS A 6 -18.07 12.48 43.32
N ARG A 7 -17.93 11.35 42.61
CA ARG A 7 -19.02 10.59 41.96
C ARG A 7 -19.63 11.30 40.73
N ARG A 8 -19.29 10.78 39.55
CA ARG A 8 -20.27 10.55 38.47
C ARG A 8 -20.18 9.07 38.09
N GLN A 9 -21.29 8.36 38.30
CA GLN A 9 -21.48 6.96 37.94
C GLN A 9 -22.23 6.88 36.60
N HIS A 10 -21.71 6.01 35.74
CA HIS A 10 -22.33 5.16 34.71
C HIS A 10 -23.39 5.69 33.75
N VAL A 11 -23.16 5.46 32.45
CA VAL A 11 -23.99 4.54 31.66
C VAL A 11 -23.07 3.67 30.78
N ASN A 12 -22.99 2.37 31.09
CA ASN A 12 -22.49 1.32 30.20
C ASN A 12 -23.65 0.89 29.30
N ILE A 13 -23.47 0.94 27.98
CA ILE A 13 -24.40 0.35 27.02
C ILE A 13 -23.73 -0.92 26.47
N PRO A 14 -24.28 -2.12 26.70
CA PRO A 14 -23.72 -3.36 26.16
C PRO A 14 -24.12 -3.50 24.68
N MET A 15 -23.13 -3.75 23.83
CA MET A 15 -23.34 -4.10 22.43
C MET A 15 -23.73 -5.58 22.35
N VAL A 16 -24.98 -5.83 22.00
CA VAL A 16 -25.57 -7.17 21.89
C VAL A 16 -25.16 -7.78 20.55
N HIS A 17 -24.48 -8.92 20.60
CA HIS A 17 -24.32 -9.84 19.46
C HIS A 17 -25.70 -10.31 18.97
N ARG A 18 -25.97 -10.16 17.68
CA ARG A 18 -27.07 -10.85 17.01
C ARG A 18 -26.51 -11.93 16.09
N ASP A 19 -26.55 -13.15 16.59
CA ASP A 19 -26.62 -14.36 15.77
C ASP A 19 -27.96 -14.40 15.04
N ILE A 20 -27.94 -14.65 13.73
CA ILE A 20 -29.12 -15.08 12.98
C ILE A 20 -28.75 -16.41 12.29
N ARG A 21 -29.19 -17.50 12.90
CA ARG A 21 -29.43 -18.81 12.27
C ARG A 21 -30.91 -19.15 12.46
N SER A 22 -31.56 -19.54 11.38
CA SER A 22 -32.74 -20.43 11.32
C SER A 22 -32.92 -20.81 9.85
N GLU A 23 -32.62 -22.04 9.43
CA GLU A 23 -33.54 -23.21 9.40
C GLU A 23 -34.75 -22.96 8.47
N THR A 24 -34.68 -23.43 7.22
CA THR A 24 -35.26 -24.69 6.66
C THR A 24 -36.78 -24.77 6.66
N THR A 25 -37.38 -24.85 5.46
CA THR A 25 -38.51 -25.77 5.17
C THR A 25 -38.56 -26.18 3.69
N HIS A 26 -38.50 -27.50 3.52
CA HIS A 26 -38.89 -28.44 2.46
C HIS A 26 -39.96 -28.08 1.38
N THR A 27 -39.63 -28.47 0.12
CA THR A 27 -40.32 -29.30 -0.94
C THR A 27 -41.86 -29.28 -1.12
N PRO A 28 -42.46 -29.60 -2.31
CA PRO A 28 -42.07 -30.63 -3.31
C PRO A 28 -42.15 -30.21 -4.81
N THR A 29 -41.33 -30.78 -5.70
CA THR A 29 -41.60 -31.92 -6.62
C THR A 29 -42.76 -31.73 -7.59
N GLU A 30 -42.47 -31.60 -8.89
CA GLU A 30 -43.31 -32.15 -9.96
C GLU A 30 -42.44 -32.51 -11.18
N THR A 31 -42.49 -33.79 -11.51
CA THR A 31 -42.00 -34.46 -12.73
C THR A 31 -43.09 -34.43 -13.78
N LEU A 32 -42.74 -34.23 -15.06
CA LEU A 32 -43.46 -34.83 -16.19
C LEU A 32 -42.56 -34.96 -17.44
N GLU A 33 -42.25 -36.22 -17.72
CA GLU A 33 -42.16 -36.90 -19.03
C GLU A 33 -43.01 -36.24 -20.15
N SER A 34 -42.83 -36.42 -21.47
CA SER A 34 -41.85 -37.06 -22.36
C SER A 34 -42.40 -36.95 -23.81
N LEU A 35 -41.56 -37.27 -24.81
CA LEU A 35 -41.86 -37.91 -26.12
C LEU A 35 -42.17 -37.09 -27.40
N HIS A 36 -41.34 -37.44 -28.41
CA HIS A 36 -41.63 -37.68 -29.85
C HIS A 36 -41.94 -36.47 -30.75
N ALA A 37 -41.52 -36.37 -32.01
CA ALA A 37 -40.69 -37.16 -32.94
C ALA A 37 -40.44 -36.29 -34.21
N ASP A 38 -39.34 -36.54 -34.94
CA ASP A 38 -39.16 -36.13 -36.34
C ASP A 38 -40.15 -36.87 -37.28
N PRO A 39 -40.44 -36.35 -38.49
CA PRO A 39 -39.66 -36.79 -39.66
C PRO A 39 -39.42 -35.74 -40.77
N GLU A 40 -38.55 -36.17 -41.68
CA GLU A 40 -37.91 -35.55 -42.85
C GLU A 40 -38.85 -34.97 -43.94
N GLY A 41 -38.30 -34.05 -44.76
CA GLY A 41 -38.87 -33.64 -46.04
C GLY A 41 -38.06 -32.57 -46.79
N GLN A 42 -37.50 -32.95 -47.95
CA GLN A 42 -36.62 -32.19 -48.85
C GLN A 42 -37.31 -31.02 -49.59
N GLY A 43 -36.54 -30.01 -50.03
CA GLY A 43 -36.99 -29.08 -51.07
C GLY A 43 -36.28 -27.73 -51.17
N ASP A 44 -35.13 -27.72 -51.85
CA ASP A 44 -34.57 -26.68 -52.73
C ASP A 44 -35.14 -25.24 -52.72
N GLN A 45 -34.31 -24.25 -52.36
CA GLN A 45 -34.05 -23.07 -53.21
C GLN A 45 -32.93 -22.18 -52.65
N GLN A 46 -32.00 -21.87 -53.55
CA GLN A 46 -30.88 -20.96 -53.37
C GLN A 46 -31.38 -19.52 -53.24
N ASP A 47 -31.09 -18.87 -52.12
CA ASP A 47 -31.05 -17.41 -52.03
C ASP A 47 -29.72 -16.98 -51.41
N ALA A 48 -28.83 -16.48 -52.27
CA ALA A 48 -27.57 -15.88 -51.91
C ALA A 48 -27.80 -14.52 -51.23
N VAL A 49 -28.09 -14.54 -49.94
CA VAL A 49 -28.06 -13.34 -49.10
C VAL A 49 -26.61 -12.91 -48.93
N LYS A 50 -26.22 -11.84 -49.63
CA LYS A 50 -25.00 -11.07 -49.37
C LYS A 50 -24.99 -10.69 -47.89
N ARG A 51 -24.19 -11.41 -47.09
CA ARG A 51 -23.83 -11.00 -45.73
C ARG A 51 -23.00 -9.73 -45.84
N GLN A 52 -23.67 -8.59 -45.71
CA GLN A 52 -23.00 -7.36 -45.34
C GLN A 52 -22.41 -7.59 -43.95
N ASP A 53 -21.09 -7.58 -43.92
CA ASP A 53 -20.26 -7.57 -42.73
C ASP A 53 -20.59 -6.33 -41.91
N THR A 54 -21.59 -6.47 -41.03
CA THR A 54 -21.91 -5.49 -40.00
C THR A 54 -20.99 -5.78 -38.82
N GLY A 55 -19.71 -5.47 -39.02
CA GLY A 55 -18.70 -5.40 -37.97
C GLY A 55 -19.11 -4.34 -36.95
N LEU A 56 -19.95 -4.73 -35.99
CA LEU A 56 -20.24 -3.93 -34.80
C LEU A 56 -20.63 -4.79 -33.58
N PHE A 57 -20.09 -6.00 -33.50
CA PHE A 57 -19.85 -6.62 -32.19
C PHE A 57 -18.36 -6.49 -31.92
N ARG A 58 -17.95 -5.35 -31.34
CA ARG A 58 -16.73 -5.33 -30.55
C ARG A 58 -16.93 -6.43 -29.51
N GLU A 59 -16.10 -7.48 -29.58
CA GLU A 59 -15.83 -8.37 -28.45
C GLU A 59 -15.96 -7.53 -27.16
N PRO A 60 -16.87 -7.86 -26.23
CA PRO A 60 -16.99 -7.11 -25.00
C PRO A 60 -15.59 -7.09 -24.42
N PHE A 61 -15.03 -5.89 -24.22
CA PHE A 61 -13.68 -5.66 -23.66
C PHE A 61 -13.39 -6.83 -22.75
N SER A 62 -12.56 -7.77 -23.20
CA SER A 62 -12.30 -8.98 -22.44
C SER A 62 -11.92 -8.46 -21.07
N ILE A 63 -12.77 -8.72 -20.07
CA ILE A 63 -12.57 -8.17 -18.73
C ILE A 63 -11.21 -8.71 -18.36
N ARG A 64 -10.19 -7.86 -18.46
CA ARG A 64 -8.81 -8.28 -18.30
C ARG A 64 -8.81 -8.91 -16.93
N ARG A 65 -8.56 -10.21 -16.84
CA ARG A 65 -8.61 -10.91 -15.56
C ARG A 65 -7.51 -10.28 -14.69
N VAL A 66 -7.88 -9.26 -13.92
CA VAL A 66 -6.92 -8.40 -13.22
C VAL A 66 -6.16 -9.23 -12.19
N ARG A 67 -6.85 -10.20 -11.59
CA ARG A 67 -6.24 -11.17 -10.69
C ARG A 67 -5.57 -12.28 -11.49
N LYS A 68 -4.25 -12.18 -11.62
CA LYS A 68 -3.39 -13.25 -12.12
C LYS A 68 -2.87 -14.05 -10.94
N SER A 69 -2.96 -15.38 -11.02
CA SER A 69 -2.37 -16.29 -10.02
C SER A 69 -0.87 -16.52 -10.22
N GLN A 70 -0.28 -16.02 -11.31
CA GLN A 70 1.15 -16.17 -11.62
C GLN A 70 1.62 -15.08 -12.59
N GLY A 71 2.94 -14.87 -12.66
CA GLY A 71 3.56 -13.95 -13.63
C GLY A 71 3.15 -12.49 -13.44
N ASN A 72 2.84 -12.07 -12.21
CA ASN A 72 2.54 -10.67 -11.91
C ASN A 72 3.82 -9.82 -11.96
N LYS A 73 3.74 -8.68 -12.65
CA LYS A 73 4.76 -7.62 -12.63
C LYS A 73 4.65 -6.79 -11.36
N LEU A 74 5.76 -6.64 -10.64
CA LEU A 74 5.89 -5.85 -9.43
C LEU A 74 6.67 -4.56 -9.71
N THR A 75 6.02 -3.41 -9.47
CA THR A 75 6.64 -2.09 -9.59
C THR A 75 6.74 -1.45 -8.21
N ALA A 76 7.95 -1.06 -7.79
CA ALA A 76 8.13 -0.20 -6.62
C ALA A 76 7.87 1.26 -6.98
N MET A 77 7.33 2.02 -6.04
CA MET A 77 7.10 3.46 -6.19
C MET A 77 7.61 4.21 -4.95
N LEU A 78 8.41 5.26 -5.18
CA LEU A 78 9.05 6.05 -4.12
C LEU A 78 8.88 7.55 -4.36
N GLN A 79 8.69 8.29 -3.27
CA GLN A 79 8.91 9.74 -3.24
C GLN A 79 10.24 10.01 -2.54
N VAL A 80 11.08 10.85 -3.13
CA VAL A 80 12.43 11.14 -2.59
C VAL A 80 12.66 12.65 -2.52
N ARG A 81 13.44 13.10 -1.53
CA ARG A 81 13.91 14.49 -1.46
C ARG A 81 15.18 14.58 -0.64
N ASN A 82 16.27 15.03 -1.27
CA ASN A 82 17.56 15.25 -0.62
C ASN A 82 18.07 14.03 0.17
N GLU A 83 18.17 12.88 -0.50
CA GLU A 83 18.61 11.60 0.07
C GLU A 83 20.07 11.26 -0.24
N ARG A 84 20.83 12.17 -0.84
CA ARG A 84 22.25 11.93 -1.12
C ARG A 84 23.02 11.73 0.19
N GLY A 85 23.78 10.63 0.26
CA GLY A 85 24.56 10.28 1.45
C GLY A 85 23.72 9.76 2.63
N ARG A 86 22.47 9.38 2.37
CA ARG A 86 21.59 8.72 3.34
C ARG A 86 21.38 7.25 2.96
N TYR A 87 20.12 6.80 2.89
CA TYR A 87 19.77 5.39 2.70
C TYR A 87 19.33 5.05 1.28
N LEU A 88 19.13 6.04 0.39
CA LEU A 88 18.51 5.81 -0.91
C LEU A 88 19.26 4.81 -1.80
N GLU A 89 20.60 4.86 -1.86
CA GLU A 89 21.38 3.89 -2.65
C GLU A 89 21.13 2.46 -2.15
N GLU A 90 21.15 2.26 -0.83
CA GLU A 90 20.88 0.96 -0.23
C GLU A 90 19.45 0.49 -0.48
N VAL A 91 18.46 1.39 -0.41
CA VAL A 91 17.06 1.07 -0.73
C VAL A 91 16.90 0.69 -2.21
N LEU A 92 17.58 1.39 -3.12
CA LEU A 92 17.51 1.07 -4.55
C LEU A 92 18.24 -0.23 -4.89
N ASP A 93 19.34 -0.54 -4.20
CA ASP A 93 20.02 -1.85 -4.27
C ASP A 93 19.07 -2.96 -3.78
N ASP A 94 18.47 -2.78 -2.60
CA ASP A 94 17.53 -3.71 -1.96
C ASP A 94 16.33 -4.04 -2.86
N LEU A 95 15.66 -3.00 -3.35
CA LEU A 95 14.52 -3.16 -4.27
C LEU A 95 14.93 -3.85 -5.56
N SER A 96 16.13 -3.54 -6.07
CA SER A 96 16.63 -4.12 -7.31
C SER A 96 16.83 -5.63 -7.23
N GLU A 97 16.85 -6.24 -6.04
CA GLU A 97 16.89 -7.70 -5.90
C GLU A 97 15.56 -8.37 -6.27
N PHE A 98 14.41 -7.74 -6.00
CA PHE A 98 13.12 -8.46 -6.02
C PHE A 98 11.99 -7.81 -6.81
N VAL A 99 12.09 -6.53 -7.19
CA VAL A 99 11.08 -5.85 -8.02
C VAL A 99 11.45 -5.88 -9.51
N ASP A 100 10.47 -5.73 -10.39
CA ASP A 100 10.71 -5.69 -11.84
C ASP A 100 11.06 -4.26 -12.30
N GLU A 101 10.39 -3.26 -11.73
CA GLU A 101 10.51 -1.84 -12.10
C GLU A 101 10.48 -0.96 -10.84
N ILE A 102 11.08 0.22 -10.94
CA ILE A 102 11.07 1.26 -9.92
C ILE A 102 10.61 2.56 -10.59
N VAL A 103 9.66 3.23 -9.95
CA VAL A 103 9.15 4.55 -10.33
C VAL A 103 9.42 5.52 -9.20
N ILE A 104 9.99 6.68 -9.53
CA ILE A 104 10.39 7.67 -8.52
C ILE A 104 9.81 9.03 -8.88
N VAL A 105 9.25 9.71 -7.88
CA VAL A 105 9.00 11.14 -7.93
C VAL A 105 9.98 11.82 -6.97
N ASP A 106 10.91 12.59 -7.53
CA ASP A 106 11.80 13.47 -6.79
C ASP A 106 11.08 14.78 -6.50
N ASP A 107 10.87 15.07 -5.23
CA ASP A 107 10.13 16.24 -4.75
C ASP A 107 11.01 17.50 -4.75
N ALA A 108 11.61 17.82 -5.90
CA ALA A 108 12.47 18.99 -6.14
C ALA A 108 13.76 19.01 -5.29
N SER A 109 14.52 17.91 -5.30
CA SER A 109 15.81 17.82 -4.62
C SER A 109 16.78 18.92 -5.07
N THR A 110 17.59 19.38 -4.13
CA THR A 110 18.63 20.40 -4.31
C THR A 110 20.04 19.84 -4.22
N ASP A 111 20.16 18.52 -4.08
CA ASP A 111 21.42 17.78 -4.05
C ASP A 111 21.50 16.80 -5.23
N GLY A 112 22.45 15.85 -5.19
CA GLY A 112 22.63 14.84 -6.24
C GLY A 112 21.63 13.68 -6.23
N THR A 113 20.52 13.77 -5.49
CA THR A 113 19.50 12.70 -5.42
C THR A 113 19.00 12.25 -6.80
N PRO A 114 18.68 13.15 -7.76
CA PRO A 114 18.23 12.71 -9.08
C PRO A 114 19.28 11.91 -9.85
N ASP A 115 20.57 12.21 -9.66
CA ASP A 115 21.65 11.49 -10.33
C ASP A 115 21.83 10.08 -9.77
N ILE A 116 21.65 9.90 -8.45
CA ILE A 116 21.57 8.57 -7.82
C ILE A 116 20.44 7.78 -8.48
N CYS A 117 19.22 8.33 -8.54
CA CYS A 117 18.07 7.63 -9.13
C CYS A 117 18.32 7.21 -10.59
N ARG A 118 18.92 8.08 -11.42
CA ARG A 118 19.21 7.78 -12.84
C ARG A 118 20.25 6.68 -13.04
N ALA A 119 21.10 6.43 -12.05
CA ALA A 119 22.14 5.41 -12.15
C ALA A 119 21.59 3.96 -12.06
N TYR A 120 20.35 3.78 -11.57
CA TYR A 120 19.76 2.45 -11.35
C TYR A 120 18.98 1.95 -12.57
N PRO A 121 19.36 0.80 -13.19
CA PRO A 121 18.71 0.30 -14.41
C PRO A 121 17.22 -0.03 -14.25
N LYS A 122 16.79 -0.39 -13.04
CA LYS A 122 15.38 -0.68 -12.73
C LYS A 122 14.53 0.58 -12.52
N VAL A 123 15.13 1.77 -12.42
CA VAL A 123 14.39 3.04 -12.40
C VAL A 123 13.93 3.34 -13.83
N VAL A 124 12.72 2.90 -14.15
CA VAL A 124 12.13 3.04 -15.49
C VAL A 124 11.45 4.39 -15.70
N ARG A 125 11.11 5.09 -14.60
CA ARG A 125 10.52 6.42 -14.61
C ARG A 125 11.01 7.22 -13.42
N LEU A 126 11.54 8.41 -13.70
CA LEU A 126 11.92 9.41 -12.71
C LEU A 126 11.26 10.72 -13.10
N GLU A 127 10.41 11.25 -12.23
CA GLU A 127 9.84 12.60 -12.36
C GLU A 127 10.51 13.52 -11.36
N VAL A 128 11.21 14.56 -11.85
CA VAL A 128 11.80 15.59 -10.98
C VAL A 128 10.87 16.79 -10.98
N LEU A 129 10.27 17.07 -9.83
CA LEU A 129 9.37 18.21 -9.68
C LEU A 129 10.16 19.52 -9.69
N GLU A 130 9.58 20.57 -10.28
CA GLU A 130 10.19 21.90 -10.27
C GLU A 130 10.10 22.58 -8.90
N LYS A 131 9.08 22.22 -8.10
CA LYS A 131 8.80 22.79 -6.79
C LYS A 131 8.41 21.68 -5.81
N PRO A 132 8.80 21.80 -4.52
CA PRO A 132 8.42 20.83 -3.52
C PRO A 132 6.90 20.87 -3.27
N LEU A 133 6.31 19.69 -3.20
CA LEU A 133 4.94 19.41 -2.81
C LEU A 133 4.86 18.79 -1.41
N PHE A 134 5.95 18.70 -0.66
CA PHE A 134 5.94 18.17 0.71
C PHE A 134 4.90 18.84 1.65
N ALA A 135 4.60 20.13 1.44
CA ALA A 135 3.56 20.84 2.21
C ALA A 135 2.12 20.53 1.74
N GLU A 136 1.97 19.86 0.61
CA GLU A 136 0.73 19.40 0.01
C GLU A 136 0.86 17.89 -0.25
N GLU A 137 1.15 17.10 0.79
CA GLU A 137 1.56 15.68 0.65
C GLU A 137 0.58 14.87 -0.21
N TRP A 138 -0.72 15.18 -0.18
CA TRP A 138 -1.72 14.49 -1.01
C TRP A 138 -1.45 14.65 -2.52
N ARG A 139 -0.92 15.80 -2.96
CA ARG A 139 -0.53 16.04 -4.35
C ARG A 139 0.69 15.23 -4.71
N LEU A 140 1.68 15.15 -3.82
CA LEU A 140 2.88 14.35 -4.01
C LEU A 140 2.54 12.86 -4.12
N ARG A 141 1.70 12.34 -3.21
CA ARG A 141 1.20 10.95 -3.24
C ARG A 141 0.40 10.66 -4.51
N ASN A 142 -0.43 11.61 -4.95
CA ASN A 142 -1.17 11.47 -6.20
C ASN A 142 -0.24 11.47 -7.42
N ALA A 143 0.73 12.38 -7.50
CA ALA A 143 1.72 12.41 -8.58
C ALA A 143 2.49 11.09 -8.68
N LEU A 144 2.98 10.57 -7.55
CA LEU A 144 3.64 9.27 -7.49
C LEU A 144 2.74 8.13 -7.97
N TRP A 145 1.49 8.09 -7.51
CA TRP A 145 0.54 7.07 -7.93
C TRP A 145 0.27 7.12 -9.44
N GLN A 146 0.05 8.31 -10.02
CA GLN A 146 -0.18 8.44 -11.46
C GLN A 146 1.07 8.07 -12.27
N ALA A 147 2.26 8.45 -11.80
CA ALA A 147 3.52 8.07 -12.43
C ALA A 147 3.68 6.55 -12.48
N ALA A 148 3.38 5.87 -11.37
CA ALA A 148 3.50 4.42 -11.24
C ALA A 148 2.40 3.67 -12.00
N ALA A 149 1.15 4.12 -11.93
CA ALA A 149 0.04 3.55 -12.70
C ALA A 149 0.29 3.63 -14.22
N GLY A 150 0.99 4.67 -14.68
CA GLY A 150 1.39 4.85 -16.06
C GLY A 150 2.34 3.78 -16.61
N THR A 151 3.01 2.98 -15.77
CA THR A 151 3.86 1.86 -16.23
C THR A 151 3.08 0.55 -16.41
N SER A 152 1.75 0.57 -16.24
CA SER A 152 0.89 -0.62 -16.30
C SER A 152 1.37 -1.77 -15.39
N PRO A 153 1.54 -1.54 -14.08
CA PRO A 153 1.91 -2.57 -13.12
C PRO A 153 0.78 -3.60 -12.94
N ASP A 154 1.11 -4.81 -12.46
CA ASP A 154 0.10 -5.69 -11.88
C ASP A 154 -0.03 -5.43 -10.36
N TRP A 155 1.11 -5.16 -9.72
CA TRP A 155 1.22 -4.81 -8.30
C TRP A 155 2.15 -3.61 -8.10
N LEU A 156 1.79 -2.77 -7.13
CA LEU A 156 2.53 -1.60 -6.69
C LEU A 156 3.01 -1.80 -5.25
N LEU A 157 4.30 -1.59 -5.03
CA LEU A 157 4.92 -1.54 -3.71
C LEU A 157 5.29 -0.09 -3.37
N SER A 158 4.60 0.51 -2.41
CA SER A 158 4.95 1.82 -1.85
C SER A 158 6.10 1.66 -0.87
N VAL A 159 7.21 2.36 -1.14
CA VAL A 159 8.43 2.28 -0.33
C VAL A 159 8.94 3.70 -0.05
N ASP A 160 9.33 3.95 1.19
CA ASP A 160 9.98 5.21 1.56
C ASP A 160 11.51 5.08 1.37
N ALA A 161 12.22 6.20 1.17
CA ALA A 161 13.65 6.21 0.82
C ALA A 161 14.59 5.72 1.94
N ASP A 162 14.03 5.24 3.05
CA ASP A 162 14.70 4.75 4.25
C ASP A 162 14.09 3.43 4.73
N GLU A 163 13.47 2.64 3.85
CA GLU A 163 12.87 1.34 4.18
C GLU A 163 13.58 0.17 3.51
N LEU A 164 13.93 -0.87 4.28
CA LEU A 164 14.58 -2.09 3.77
C LEU A 164 13.76 -3.34 4.13
N TYR A 165 13.53 -4.20 3.15
CA TYR A 165 12.74 -5.42 3.33
C TYR A 165 13.64 -6.57 3.81
N SER A 166 13.17 -7.32 4.80
CA SER A 166 13.88 -8.52 5.27
C SER A 166 14.09 -9.56 4.16
N THR A 167 15.10 -10.40 4.34
CA THR A 167 15.44 -11.52 3.45
C THR A 167 14.22 -12.42 3.20
N GLU A 168 13.44 -12.73 4.23
CA GLU A 168 12.19 -13.50 4.13
C GLU A 168 11.14 -12.76 3.29
N ALA A 169 11.05 -11.44 3.45
CA ALA A 169 10.10 -10.63 2.68
C ALA A 169 10.45 -10.64 1.19
N LYS A 170 11.73 -10.43 0.85
CA LYS A 170 12.23 -10.49 -0.54
C LYS A 170 11.92 -11.85 -1.19
N LYS A 171 12.21 -12.94 -0.47
CA LYS A 171 11.93 -14.32 -0.93
C LYS A 171 10.42 -14.59 -1.05
N GLY A 172 9.62 -14.06 -0.13
CA GLY A 172 8.17 -14.33 -0.05
C GLY A 172 7.32 -13.50 -1.00
N ILE A 173 7.75 -12.29 -1.38
CA ILE A 173 6.95 -11.34 -2.15
C ILE A 173 6.39 -11.93 -3.46
N ARG A 174 7.18 -12.74 -4.17
CA ARG A 174 6.72 -13.34 -5.42
C ARG A 174 5.55 -14.31 -5.21
N THR A 175 5.53 -15.04 -4.10
CA THR A 175 4.38 -15.87 -3.71
C THR A 175 3.17 -15.01 -3.35
N LEU A 176 3.37 -13.89 -2.64
CA LEU A 176 2.29 -13.01 -2.19
C LEU A 176 1.56 -12.30 -3.34
N ILE A 177 2.26 -11.97 -4.43
CA ILE A 177 1.64 -11.32 -5.59
C ILE A 177 1.03 -12.33 -6.58
N ASN A 178 1.55 -13.57 -6.60
CA ASN A 178 1.10 -14.65 -7.47
C ASN A 178 0.01 -15.48 -6.79
N GLN A 179 -1.12 -14.81 -6.53
CA GLN A 179 -2.36 -15.35 -6.01
C GLN A 179 -3.54 -14.49 -6.49
N ASP A 180 -4.78 -14.95 -6.32
CA ASP A 180 -6.00 -14.28 -6.79
C ASP A 180 -7.06 -13.99 -5.71
N HIS A 181 -6.73 -14.11 -4.42
CA HIS A 181 -7.64 -13.91 -3.29
C HIS A 181 -7.41 -12.61 -2.50
N ALA A 182 -6.23 -11.99 -2.60
CA ALA A 182 -5.87 -10.75 -1.91
C ALA A 182 -5.43 -9.68 -2.91
N ASP A 183 -5.74 -8.43 -2.57
CA ASP A 183 -5.46 -7.24 -3.37
C ASP A 183 -4.61 -6.21 -2.60
N TRP A 184 -4.41 -6.35 -1.30
CA TRP A 184 -3.36 -5.66 -0.55
C TRP A 184 -2.63 -6.59 0.42
N ILE A 185 -1.36 -6.30 0.68
CA ILE A 185 -0.50 -7.04 1.60
C ILE A 185 0.14 -6.05 2.59
N ALA A 186 0.09 -6.39 3.87
CA ALA A 186 0.69 -5.59 4.94
C ALA A 186 1.86 -6.30 5.64
N PHE A 187 2.81 -5.49 6.11
CA PHE A 187 4.08 -5.93 6.71
C PHE A 187 4.26 -5.33 8.11
N ARG A 188 5.21 -5.89 8.86
CA ARG A 188 5.63 -5.38 10.17
C ARG A 188 6.79 -4.40 10.00
N PHE A 189 6.57 -3.13 10.32
CA PHE A 189 7.59 -2.09 10.21
C PHE A 189 8.24 -1.81 11.56
N TYR A 190 9.55 -1.60 11.58
CA TYR A 190 10.32 -1.38 12.81
C TYR A 190 11.06 -0.06 12.74
N ASP A 191 10.70 0.89 13.60
CA ASP A 191 11.36 2.20 13.73
C ASP A 191 12.75 2.01 14.35
N MET A 192 13.76 1.83 13.49
CA MET A 192 15.15 1.65 13.87
C MET A 192 15.68 2.94 14.51
N TRP A 193 16.40 2.86 15.63
CA TRP A 193 16.65 4.05 16.46
C TRP A 193 18.11 4.22 16.85
N GLY A 194 18.71 5.34 16.46
CA GLY A 194 20.11 5.66 16.78
C GLY A 194 21.14 4.68 16.19
N GLY A 195 20.70 3.82 15.28
CA GLY A 195 21.47 2.80 14.62
C GLY A 195 20.56 1.72 14.06
N ARG A 196 21.17 0.61 13.62
CA ARG A 196 20.49 -0.50 12.92
C ARG A 196 20.32 -1.75 13.77
N THR A 197 20.80 -1.71 15.01
CA THR A 197 20.83 -2.87 15.91
C THR A 197 19.63 -2.89 16.85
N HIS A 198 18.88 -1.81 16.96
CA HIS A 198 17.73 -1.69 17.86
C HIS A 198 16.62 -0.86 17.21
N PHE A 199 15.37 -1.18 17.56
CA PHE A 199 14.20 -0.36 17.26
C PHE A 199 13.61 0.20 18.55
N ARG A 200 12.86 1.29 18.44
CA ARG A 200 12.19 1.92 19.58
C ARG A 200 10.84 1.25 19.87
N GLU A 201 10.58 0.96 21.14
CA GLU A 201 9.30 0.44 21.60
C GLU A 201 8.87 1.05 22.94
N ASP A 202 7.83 1.87 22.90
CA ASP A 202 7.15 2.42 24.08
C ASP A 202 5.69 2.79 23.74
N ASP A 203 5.01 3.53 24.61
CA ASP A 203 3.60 3.88 24.46
C ASP A 203 3.32 4.77 23.23
N LEU A 204 4.32 5.53 22.78
CA LEU A 204 4.22 6.44 21.64
C LEU A 204 4.79 5.80 20.36
N TRP A 205 5.73 4.85 20.51
CA TRP A 205 6.46 4.20 19.43
C TRP A 205 6.12 2.71 19.37
N GLY A 206 5.12 2.36 18.59
CA GLY A 206 4.58 1.00 18.49
C GLY A 206 4.38 0.49 17.06
N LEU A 207 5.11 1.01 16.07
CA LEU A 207 4.91 0.69 14.65
C LEU A 207 4.93 -0.81 14.34
N HIS A 208 5.82 -1.56 14.99
CA HIS A 208 5.93 -3.01 14.82
C HIS A 208 4.71 -3.78 15.36
N ARG A 209 3.91 -3.18 16.24
CA ARG A 209 2.69 -3.82 16.79
C ARG A 209 1.52 -3.78 15.82
N ARG A 210 1.59 -2.96 14.78
CA ARG A 210 0.61 -2.91 13.69
C ARG A 210 1.17 -3.50 12.39
N HIS A 211 0.26 -3.81 11.47
CA HIS A 211 0.60 -4.12 10.09
C HIS A 211 0.34 -2.91 9.20
N THR A 212 1.33 -2.54 8.40
CA THR A 212 1.21 -1.42 7.46
C THR A 212 1.08 -1.99 6.04
N ALA A 213 -0.05 -1.72 5.39
CA ALA A 213 -0.24 -2.06 3.98
C ALA A 213 0.68 -1.21 3.10
N SER A 214 1.58 -1.86 2.36
CA SER A 214 2.51 -1.19 1.43
C SER A 214 2.47 -1.78 0.02
N LEU A 215 1.90 -2.97 -0.16
CA LEU A 215 1.81 -3.66 -1.45
C LEU A 215 0.35 -3.80 -1.86
N VAL A 216 0.01 -3.40 -3.09
CA VAL A 216 -1.38 -3.38 -3.59
C VAL A 216 -1.47 -3.79 -5.05
N ARG A 217 -2.53 -4.53 -5.41
CA ARG A 217 -2.83 -4.88 -6.80
C ARG A 217 -3.37 -3.65 -7.53
N TYR A 218 -2.81 -3.35 -8.69
CA TYR A 218 -3.33 -2.32 -9.56
C TYR A 218 -4.50 -2.85 -10.39
N MET A 219 -5.63 -2.15 -10.36
CA MET A 219 -6.85 -2.46 -11.11
C MET A 219 -7.16 -1.32 -12.07
N PRO A 220 -6.94 -1.52 -13.38
CA PRO A 220 -7.32 -0.52 -14.37
C PRO A 220 -8.79 -0.14 -14.27
N GLY A 221 -9.08 1.16 -14.20
CA GLY A 221 -10.45 1.69 -14.06
C GLY A 221 -11.00 1.70 -12.63
N TYR A 222 -10.29 1.16 -11.64
CA TYR A 222 -10.66 1.32 -10.24
C TYR A 222 -10.36 2.76 -9.78
N PRO A 223 -11.27 3.42 -9.02
CA PRO A 223 -11.03 4.77 -8.55
C PRO A 223 -9.96 4.78 -7.47
N TYR A 224 -8.89 5.56 -7.69
CA TYR A 224 -7.83 5.79 -6.72
C TYR A 224 -7.77 7.26 -6.37
N PHE A 225 -7.82 7.58 -5.07
CA PHE A 225 -7.67 8.94 -4.56
C PHE A 225 -7.05 8.93 -3.15
N TYR A 226 -6.43 10.05 -2.80
CA TYR A 226 -5.90 10.32 -1.46
C TYR A 226 -6.80 11.35 -0.76
N PRO A 227 -6.91 11.30 0.58
CA PRO A 227 -7.55 12.39 1.32
C PRO A 227 -6.76 13.69 1.09
N GLN A 228 -7.46 14.82 0.95
CA GLN A 228 -6.84 16.13 0.76
C GLN A 228 -6.28 16.65 2.10
N GLN A 229 -5.23 16.00 2.57
CA GLN A 229 -4.50 16.36 3.79
C GLN A 229 -3.10 16.82 3.41
N ASN A 230 -2.57 17.81 4.14
CA ASN A 230 -1.24 18.35 3.86
C ASN A 230 -0.13 17.50 4.48
N HIS A 231 -0.44 16.75 5.53
CA HIS A 231 0.49 15.89 6.25
C HIS A 231 -0.19 14.60 6.73
N HIS A 232 0.61 13.55 6.93
CA HIS A 232 0.19 12.20 7.36
C HIS A 232 -0.79 11.53 6.38
N VAL A 233 -0.61 11.81 5.09
CA VAL A 233 -1.40 11.18 4.03
C VAL A 233 -1.02 9.69 3.96
N PRO A 234 -1.99 8.76 3.86
CA PRO A 234 -1.69 7.35 3.73
C PRO A 234 -0.82 7.08 2.50
N ARG A 235 0.07 6.08 2.60
CA ARG A 235 0.99 5.74 1.51
C ARG A 235 0.32 5.06 0.31
N LEU A 236 -0.85 4.46 0.52
CA LEU A 236 -1.69 3.86 -0.51
C LEU A 236 -3.00 4.66 -0.63
N PRO A 237 -3.63 4.70 -1.82
CA PRO A 237 -4.91 5.38 -2.00
C PRO A 237 -5.99 4.83 -1.06
N LEU A 238 -6.88 5.71 -0.58
CA LEU A 238 -7.91 5.35 0.41
C LEU A 238 -8.82 4.19 -0.05
N PRO A 239 -9.23 4.09 -1.33
CA PRO A 239 -10.05 2.98 -1.81
C PRO A 239 -9.39 1.60 -1.71
N CYS A 240 -8.08 1.50 -1.48
CA CYS A 240 -7.41 0.22 -1.29
C CYS A 240 -7.83 -0.46 0.03
N THR A 241 -8.29 0.32 1.02
CA THR A 241 -8.65 -0.18 2.36
C THR A 241 -9.89 -1.06 2.40
N VAL A 242 -10.76 -0.98 1.40
CA VAL A 242 -11.99 -1.80 1.30
C VAL A 242 -11.80 -3.09 0.50
N LEU A 243 -10.63 -3.28 -0.09
CA LEU A 243 -10.29 -4.48 -0.85
C LEU A 243 -9.93 -5.63 0.11
N PRO A 244 -10.09 -6.91 -0.32
CA PRO A 244 -9.59 -8.02 0.46
C PRO A 244 -8.07 -7.96 0.54
N GLY A 245 -7.51 -8.27 1.70
CA GLY A 245 -6.05 -8.32 1.85
C GLY A 245 -5.59 -9.13 3.04
N ILE A 246 -4.27 -9.27 3.14
CA ILE A 246 -3.62 -10.14 4.11
C ILE A 246 -2.54 -9.38 4.87
N SER A 247 -2.44 -9.69 6.17
CA SER A 247 -1.37 -9.20 7.02
C SER A 247 -0.32 -10.29 7.20
N THR A 248 0.94 -9.94 7.01
CA THR A 248 2.08 -10.86 7.10
C THR A 248 2.95 -10.51 8.30
N GLU A 249 3.68 -11.48 8.82
CA GLU A 249 4.72 -11.22 9.84
C GLU A 249 6.09 -10.89 9.22
N LEU A 250 6.12 -10.70 7.89
CA LEU A 250 7.31 -10.29 7.17
C LEU A 250 7.69 -8.87 7.58
N LYS A 251 8.99 -8.64 7.76
CA LYS A 251 9.49 -7.44 8.43
C LYS A 251 10.12 -6.45 7.45
N VAL A 252 10.03 -5.18 7.80
CA VAL A 252 10.66 -4.04 7.12
C VAL A 252 11.35 -3.17 8.17
N GLN A 253 12.63 -2.88 7.96
CA GLN A 253 13.33 -1.88 8.76
C GLN A 253 12.97 -0.49 8.24
N HIS A 254 12.58 0.41 9.13
CA HIS A 254 12.38 1.83 8.82
C HIS A 254 13.51 2.63 9.47
N LEU A 255 14.46 3.07 8.63
CA LEU A 255 15.72 3.72 8.99
C LEU A 255 15.58 5.22 9.20
N GLY A 256 14.38 5.78 9.03
CA GLY A 256 14.11 7.21 9.20
C GLY A 256 14.41 7.78 10.59
N TRP A 257 14.72 6.92 11.57
CA TRP A 257 15.14 7.25 12.93
C TRP A 257 16.49 6.64 13.34
N ALA A 258 17.15 5.89 12.44
CA ALA A 258 18.41 5.19 12.70
C ALA A 258 19.63 6.13 12.67
N GLY A 259 19.45 7.36 12.24
CA GLY A 259 20.50 8.38 12.15
C GLY A 259 21.00 8.88 13.50
N SER A 260 21.90 9.86 13.42
CA SER A 260 22.48 10.54 14.58
C SER A 260 21.41 11.27 15.42
N LEU A 261 21.79 11.71 16.62
CA LEU A 261 20.94 12.64 17.38
C LEU A 261 20.68 13.93 16.59
N GLU A 262 21.66 14.42 15.84
CA GLU A 262 21.51 15.63 15.02
C GLU A 262 20.42 15.45 13.95
N ASP A 263 20.36 14.29 13.28
CA ASP A 263 19.32 13.99 12.30
C ASP A 263 17.92 14.01 12.94
N ARG A 264 17.79 13.44 14.14
CA ARG A 264 16.54 13.44 14.91
C ARG A 264 16.15 14.84 15.35
N VAL A 265 17.10 15.68 15.80
CA VAL A 265 16.87 17.10 16.10
C VAL A 265 16.39 17.86 14.86
N ARG A 266 17.02 17.65 13.70
CA ARG A 266 16.56 18.29 12.44
C ARG A 266 15.14 17.87 12.06
N LYS A 267 14.78 16.59 12.25
CA LYS A 267 13.43 16.07 12.00
C LYS A 267 12.40 16.63 13.00
N TYR A 268 12.74 16.69 14.29
CA TYR A 268 11.93 17.33 15.34
C TYR A 268 11.62 18.79 15.01
N LEU A 269 12.66 19.59 14.72
CA LEU A 269 12.49 21.02 14.39
C LEU A 269 11.63 21.21 13.14
N ARG A 270 11.76 20.32 12.15
CA ARG A 270 10.91 20.33 10.95
C ARG A 270 9.45 20.06 11.31
N TYR A 271 9.15 19.06 12.13
CA TYR A 271 7.78 18.79 12.57
C TYR A 271 7.20 19.95 13.37
N LYS A 272 7.93 20.52 14.34
CA LYS A 272 7.48 21.69 15.11
C LYS A 272 7.25 22.94 14.25
N ARG A 273 7.99 23.11 13.16
CA ARG A 273 7.79 24.21 12.22
C ARG A 273 6.54 24.03 11.36
N ILE A 274 6.28 22.80 10.92
CA ILE A 274 5.19 22.46 10.01
C ILE A 274 3.86 22.35 10.75
N ASP A 275 3.90 21.73 11.93
CA ASP A 275 2.73 21.40 12.73
C ASP A 275 2.93 21.89 14.18
N PRO A 276 3.07 23.22 14.39
CA PRO A 276 3.41 23.80 15.70
C PRO A 276 2.37 23.52 16.77
N HIS A 277 1.12 23.25 16.37
CA HIS A 277 -0.01 23.02 17.24
C HIS A 277 -0.48 21.56 17.29
N GLY A 278 0.14 20.64 16.53
CA GLY A 278 -0.29 19.24 16.49
C GLY A 278 -1.66 19.06 15.84
N GLU A 279 -1.96 19.83 14.80
CA GLU A 279 -3.20 19.69 14.01
C GLU A 279 -3.23 18.36 13.25
N TRP A 280 -2.05 17.88 12.82
CA TRP A 280 -1.92 16.69 11.98
C TRP A 280 -1.35 15.50 12.74
N GLY A 281 -0.50 15.73 13.74
CA GLY A 281 0.07 14.68 14.59
C GLY A 281 0.03 15.00 16.08
N SER A 282 0.70 14.16 16.87
CA SER A 282 0.74 14.33 18.33
C SER A 282 1.96 15.16 18.75
N LEU A 283 1.71 16.26 19.48
CA LEU A 283 2.78 17.04 20.10
C LEU A 283 3.61 16.18 21.06
N GLU A 284 2.96 15.31 21.84
CA GLU A 284 3.66 14.38 22.75
C GLU A 284 4.59 13.44 21.97
N HIS A 285 4.12 12.90 20.85
CA HIS A 285 4.96 12.08 19.97
C HIS A 285 6.13 12.90 19.40
N TYR A 286 5.91 14.15 18.99
CA TYR A 286 7.00 15.01 18.52
C TYR A 286 8.04 15.30 19.61
N GLU A 287 7.62 15.69 20.82
CA GLU A 287 8.55 15.92 21.93
C GLU A 287 9.33 14.66 22.29
N SER A 288 8.70 13.49 22.22
CA SER A 288 9.36 12.20 22.49
C SER A 288 10.51 11.88 21.52
N ILE A 289 10.61 12.54 20.35
CA ILE A 289 11.74 12.35 19.42
C ILE A 289 13.09 12.61 20.11
N LEU A 290 13.10 13.56 21.05
CA LEU A 290 14.29 13.99 21.79
C LEU A 290 14.41 13.36 23.18
N ASP A 291 13.63 12.32 23.47
CA ASP A 291 13.78 11.53 24.68
C ASP A 291 15.23 11.03 24.83
N PRO A 292 15.93 11.37 25.92
CA PRO A 292 17.31 10.94 26.14
C PRO A 292 17.43 9.45 26.48
N GLU A 293 16.36 8.81 26.99
CA GLU A 293 16.37 7.43 27.47
C GLU A 293 15.20 6.60 26.88
N PRO A 294 15.08 6.53 25.54
CA PRO A 294 14.01 5.79 24.92
C PRO A 294 14.19 4.29 25.17
N ARG A 295 13.08 3.56 25.29
CA ARG A 295 13.13 2.10 25.41
C ARG A 295 13.48 1.48 24.05
N LEU A 296 14.64 0.84 23.99
CA LEU A 296 15.17 0.21 22.78
C LEU A 296 15.17 -1.31 22.90
N ILE A 297 14.73 -1.98 21.83
CA ILE A 297 14.67 -3.44 21.74
C ILE A 297 15.64 -3.90 20.66
N PRO A 298 16.50 -4.90 20.92
CA PRO A 298 17.39 -5.44 19.91
C PRO A 298 16.63 -5.93 18.67
N TRP A 299 17.08 -5.49 17.50
CA TRP A 299 16.58 -5.96 16.22
C TRP A 299 17.10 -7.36 15.92
N LYS A 300 16.19 -8.23 15.49
CA LYS A 300 16.50 -9.56 14.97
C LYS A 300 15.65 -9.82 13.73
N GLU A 301 16.33 -10.10 12.63
CA GLU A 301 15.67 -10.43 11.36
C GLU A 301 14.97 -11.79 11.47
N GLU A 302 15.72 -12.82 11.89
CA GLU A 302 15.20 -14.15 12.21
C GLU A 302 14.85 -14.26 13.72
N GLN A 303 13.73 -14.89 14.06
CA GLN A 303 13.42 -15.32 15.44
C GLN A 303 13.78 -16.78 15.62
#